data_AF-A0A351E9I3-F1
#
_entry.id   AF-A0A351E9I3-F1
#
_cell.length_a   1.000
_cell.length_b   1.000
_cell.length_c   1.000
_cell.angle_alpha   90.00
_cell.angle_beta   90.00
_cell.angle_gamma   90.00
#
_symmetry.space_group_name_H-M   'P 1'
#
loop_
_entity.id
_entity.type
_entity.pdbx_description
1 polymer ?
#
loop_
_entity_poly.entity_id
_entity_poly.type
_entity_poly.pdbx_seq_one_letter_code
_entity_poly.pdbx_strand_id
1 'polypeptide(L)'
;LGNIYADEGLALAGIRPTRPAYRLTVAERKRLRQAINEVIAQGLAHHGTTFRNYQDANGQMGNNQEYLRVYHRKGLPCLDCGTTLVQVKVGGRGSVYCPKCQK
;
A
#
# COMPACT_ATOMS: atom_id res chain seq x y z
N LEU A 1 -10.48 1.53 4.68
CA LEU A 1 -9.41 1.07 3.74
C LEU A 1 -9.18 -0.42 3.93
N GLY A 2 -9.07 -1.18 2.84
CA GLY A 2 -8.61 -2.58 2.86
C GLY A 2 -7.08 -2.70 2.90
N ASN A 3 -6.55 -3.93 3.03
CA ASN A 3 -5.10 -4.17 3.17
C ASN A 3 -4.26 -3.62 2.01
N ILE A 4 -4.76 -3.71 0.77
CA ILE A 4 -4.06 -3.19 -0.42
C ILE A 4 -3.76 -1.70 -0.24
N TYR A 5 -4.81 -0.90 -0.08
CA TYR A 5 -4.70 0.55 0.06
C TYR A 5 -3.94 0.97 1.32
N ALA A 6 -4.01 0.19 2.41
CA ALA A 6 -3.26 0.46 3.62
C ALA A 6 -1.75 0.26 3.41
N ASP A 7 -1.33 -0.86 2.84
CA ASP A 7 0.08 -1.14 2.55
C ASP A 7 0.66 -0.12 1.57
N GLU A 8 -0.06 0.17 0.48
CA GLU A 8 0.35 1.15 -0.53
C GLU A 8 0.41 2.58 0.01
N GLY A 9 -0.58 3.00 0.80
CA GLY A 9 -0.59 4.33 1.42
C GLY A 9 0.56 4.51 2.42
N LEU A 10 0.89 3.47 3.19
CA LEU A 10 2.04 3.48 4.10
C LEU A 10 3.38 3.48 3.35
N ALA A 11 3.47 2.76 2.23
CA ALA A 11 4.65 2.76 1.38
C ALA A 11 4.92 4.14 0.78
N LEU A 12 3.90 4.75 0.19
CA LEU A 12 3.98 6.08 -0.40
C LEU A 12 4.27 7.17 0.66
N ALA A 13 3.73 7.01 1.88
CA ALA A 13 4.02 7.92 2.99
C ALA A 13 5.39 7.69 3.67
N GLY A 14 6.10 6.61 3.33
CA GLY A 14 7.36 6.23 3.96
C GLY A 14 7.22 5.81 5.43
N ILE A 15 6.07 5.25 5.82
CA ILE A 15 5.74 4.91 7.21
C ILE A 15 5.76 3.41 7.41
N ARG A 16 6.46 2.94 8.44
CA ARG A 16 6.49 1.51 8.78
C ARG A 16 5.14 1.04 9.34
N PRO A 17 4.58 -0.09 8.86
CA PRO A 17 3.26 -0.57 9.31
C PRO A 17 3.20 -0.97 10.79
N THR A 18 4.35 -1.28 11.40
CA THR A 18 4.44 -1.61 12.83
C THR A 18 4.61 -0.38 13.72
N ARG A 19 4.69 0.82 13.16
CA ARG A 19 4.91 2.04 13.94
C ARG A 19 3.62 2.44 14.66
N PRO A 20 3.63 2.64 16.00
CA PRO A 20 2.44 3.04 16.73
C PRO A 20 1.89 4.38 16.22
N ALA A 21 0.57 4.45 15.98
CA ALA A 21 -0.06 5.63 15.40
C ALA A 21 0.16 6.92 16.21
N TYR A 22 0.20 6.83 17.54
CA TYR A 22 0.43 7.98 18.42
C TYR A 22 1.84 8.59 18.29
N ARG A 23 2.80 7.87 17.69
CA ARG A 23 4.17 8.36 17.44
C ARG A 23 4.30 9.13 16.13
N LEU A 24 3.26 9.13 15.29
CA LEU A 24 3.29 9.88 14.03
C LEU A 24 3.24 11.37 14.30
N THR A 25 4.19 12.12 13.74
CA THR A 25 4.19 13.59 13.79
C THR A 25 3.02 14.16 12.97
N VAL A 26 2.68 15.43 13.20
CA VAL A 26 1.66 16.14 12.40
C VAL A 26 2.00 16.09 10.91
N ALA A 27 3.27 16.27 10.56
CA ALA A 27 3.75 16.22 9.18
C ALA A 27 3.55 14.83 8.56
N GLU A 28 3.88 13.76 9.28
CA GLU A 28 3.66 12.38 8.83
C GLU A 28 2.18 12.06 8.65
N ARG A 29 1.31 12.53 9.55
CA ARG A 29 -0.14 12.36 9.41
C ARG A 29 -0.67 13.07 8.16
N LYS A 30 -0.18 14.28 7.87
CA LYS A 30 -0.53 15.01 6.64
C LYS A 30 -0.07 14.25 5.39
N ARG A 31 1.18 13.77 5.37
CA ARG A 31 1.72 12.95 4.27
C ARG A 31 0.93 11.66 4.08
N LEU A 32 0.59 10.96 5.17
CA LEU A 32 -0.20 9.74 5.11
C LEU A 32 -1.60 10.00 4.54
N ARG A 33 -2.27 11.07 4.96
CA ARG A 33 -3.57 11.46 4.42
C ARG A 33 -3.49 11.71 2.91
N GLN A 34 -2.47 12.44 2.47
CA GLN A 34 -2.24 12.70 1.05
C GLN A 34 -1.98 11.39 0.28
N ALA A 35 -1.08 10.55 0.78
CA ALA A 35 -0.77 9.26 0.18
C ALA A 35 -1.99 8.35 0.07
N ILE A 36 -2.86 8.32 1.10
CA ILE A 36 -4.11 7.56 1.05
C ILE A 36 -5.01 8.04 -0.09
N ASN A 37 -5.17 9.35 -0.25
CA ASN A 37 -5.99 9.92 -1.32
C ASN A 37 -5.40 9.60 -2.70
N GLU A 38 -4.07 9.69 -2.85
CA GLU A 38 -3.38 9.36 -4.10
C GLU A 38 -3.56 7.89 -4.49
N VAL A 39 -3.38 6.95 -3.55
CA VAL A 39 -3.56 5.51 -3.83
C VAL A 39 -5.03 5.18 -4.12
N ILE A 40 -5.99 5.82 -3.44
CA ILE A 40 -7.42 5.64 -3.75
C ILE A 40 -7.74 6.18 -5.15
N ALA A 41 -7.24 7.36 -5.49
CA ALA A 41 -7.43 7.94 -6.82
C ALA A 41 -6.83 7.06 -7.91
N GLN A 42 -5.63 6.51 -7.71
CA GLN A 42 -5.01 5.52 -8.59
C GLN A 42 -5.90 4.28 -8.73
N GLY A 43 -6.39 3.74 -7.62
CA GLY A 43 -7.31 2.61 -7.63
C GLY A 43 -8.57 2.88 -8.45
N LEU A 44 -9.18 4.07 -8.30
CA LEU A 44 -10.35 4.45 -9.10
C LEU A 44 -10.03 4.61 -10.59
N ALA A 45 -8.91 5.25 -10.92
CA ALA A 45 -8.47 5.44 -12.31
C ALA A 45 -8.21 4.11 -13.04
N HIS A 46 -7.83 3.07 -12.30
CA HIS A 46 -7.52 1.74 -12.82
C HIS A 46 -8.61 0.69 -12.51
N HIS A 47 -9.84 1.13 -12.22
CA HIS A 47 -11.01 0.26 -11.96
C HIS A 47 -10.80 -0.76 -10.82
N GLY A 48 -9.92 -0.44 -9.86
CA GLY A 48 -9.60 -1.27 -8.71
C GLY A 48 -8.59 -2.37 -9.02
N THR A 49 -8.34 -3.23 -8.03
CA THR A 49 -7.35 -4.30 -8.12
C THR A 49 -8.06 -5.65 -8.25
N THR A 50 -7.80 -6.35 -9.36
CA THR A 50 -8.40 -7.66 -9.62
C THR A 50 -7.35 -8.76 -9.51
N PHE A 51 -7.38 -9.52 -8.40
CA PHE A 51 -6.50 -10.68 -8.22
C PHE A 51 -7.16 -12.04 -8.50
N ARG A 52 -8.49 -12.11 -8.45
CA ARG A 52 -9.26 -13.33 -8.71
C ARG A 52 -10.53 -13.01 -9.51
N ASN A 53 -11.62 -12.69 -8.79
CA ASN A 53 -12.95 -12.51 -9.37
C ASN A 53 -13.56 -11.13 -9.05
N TYR A 54 -12.72 -10.13 -8.73
CA TYR A 54 -13.23 -8.79 -8.48
C TYR A 54 -13.60 -8.14 -9.82
N GLN A 55 -14.84 -7.66 -9.91
CA GLN A 55 -15.33 -6.85 -11.03
C GLN A 55 -15.87 -5.56 -10.43
N ASP A 56 -15.71 -4.45 -11.14
CA ASP A 56 -16.38 -3.21 -10.76
C ASP A 56 -17.90 -3.31 -10.96
N ALA A 57 -18.63 -2.24 -10.63
CA ALA A 57 -20.08 -2.21 -10.75
C ALA A 57 -20.60 -2.42 -12.20
N ASN A 58 -19.73 -2.31 -13.21
CA ASN A 58 -20.03 -2.49 -14.62
C ASN A 58 -19.56 -3.86 -15.16
N GLY A 59 -19.06 -4.75 -14.30
CA GLY A 59 -18.52 -6.05 -14.70
C GLY A 59 -17.09 -6.01 -15.26
N GLN A 60 -16.40 -4.87 -15.19
CA GLN A 60 -15.06 -4.71 -15.73
C GLN A 60 -14.00 -5.11 -14.71
N MET A 61 -12.92 -5.74 -15.18
CA MET A 61 -11.76 -6.05 -14.36
C MET A 61 -10.83 -4.83 -14.27
N GLY A 62 -10.49 -4.44 -13.05
CA GLY A 62 -9.45 -3.43 -12.83
C GLY A 62 -8.03 -3.97 -13.03
N ASN A 63 -7.12 -3.08 -13.43
CA ASN A 63 -5.70 -3.36 -13.66
C ASN A 63 -4.77 -2.72 -12.61
N ASN A 64 -5.30 -2.18 -11.51
CA ASN A 64 -4.49 -1.49 -10.50
C ASN A 64 -3.40 -2.38 -9.88
N GLN A 65 -3.48 -3.71 -9.98
CA GLN A 65 -2.42 -4.64 -9.55
C GLN A 65 -1.07 -4.36 -10.19
N GLU A 66 -1.06 -3.82 -11.42
CA GLU A 66 0.17 -3.48 -12.16
C GLU A 66 0.89 -2.26 -11.57
N TYR A 67 0.17 -1.45 -10.80
CA TYR A 67 0.63 -0.18 -10.24
C TYR A 67 0.92 -0.26 -8.73
N LEU A 68 0.89 -1.46 -8.15
CA LEU A 68 1.17 -1.67 -6.73
C LEU A 68 2.68 -1.62 -6.45
N ARG A 69 3.05 -0.87 -5.41
CA ARG A 69 4.42 -0.64 -4.98
C ARG A 69 4.92 -1.75 -4.06
N VAL A 70 4.07 -2.24 -3.15
CA VAL A 70 4.47 -3.20 -2.10
C VAL A 70 3.51 -4.36 -1.92
N TYR A 71 2.20 -4.17 -2.07
CA TYR A 71 1.21 -5.20 -1.76
C TYR A 71 1.40 -6.42 -2.66
N HIS A 72 1.40 -7.61 -2.05
CA HIS A 72 1.64 -8.90 -2.73
C HIS A 72 3.01 -9.01 -3.42
N ARG A 73 3.98 -8.14 -3.08
CA ARG A 73 5.34 -8.13 -3.63
C ARG A 73 6.41 -8.57 -2.63
N LYS A 74 6.05 -9.32 -1.58
CA LYS A 74 7.01 -9.88 -0.62
C LYS A 74 8.11 -10.65 -1.36
N GLY A 75 9.36 -10.43 -0.99
CA GLY A 75 10.53 -11.09 -1.61
C GLY A 75 11.00 -10.44 -2.91
N LEU A 76 10.23 -9.50 -3.49
CA LEU A 76 10.63 -8.73 -4.66
C LEU A 76 11.41 -7.47 -4.25
N PRO A 77 12.23 -6.90 -5.16
CA PRO A 77 12.89 -5.64 -4.90
C PRO A 77 11.89 -4.48 -4.80
N CYS A 78 12.12 -3.58 -3.85
CA CYS A 78 11.43 -2.31 -3.74
C CYS A 78 11.68 -1.45 -4.99
N LEU A 79 10.61 -0.87 -5.55
CA LEU A 79 10.69 -0.03 -6.75
C LEU A 79 11.52 1.25 -6.54
N ASP A 80 11.63 1.75 -5.31
CA ASP A 80 12.34 3.00 -5.03
C ASP A 80 13.82 2.81 -4.72
N CYS A 81 14.19 1.69 -4.08
CA CYS A 81 15.55 1.52 -3.54
C CYS A 81 16.18 0.14 -3.75
N GLY A 82 15.48 -0.79 -4.41
CA GLY A 82 15.94 -2.15 -4.69
C GLY A 82 16.00 -3.09 -3.49
N THR A 83 15.82 -2.61 -2.25
CA THR A 83 15.82 -3.49 -1.06
C THR A 83 14.66 -4.48 -1.09
N THR A 84 14.91 -5.74 -0.73
CA THR A 84 13.90 -6.79 -0.67
C THR A 84 12.74 -6.41 0.25
N LEU A 85 11.52 -6.51 -0.28
CA LEU A 85 10.29 -6.27 0.47
C LEU A 85 10.03 -7.41 1.46
N VAL A 86 9.63 -7.05 2.67
CA VAL A 86 9.36 -8.00 3.76
C VAL A 86 7.90 -7.94 4.17
N GLN A 87 7.41 -9.01 4.79
CA GLN A 87 6.04 -9.09 5.29
C GLN A 87 6.04 -9.21 6.81
N VAL A 88 5.12 -8.49 7.46
CA VAL A 88 4.85 -8.59 8.90
C VAL A 88 3.36 -8.84 9.13
N LYS A 89 3.01 -9.33 10.32
CA LYS A 89 1.62 -9.49 10.75
C LYS A 89 1.26 -8.35 11.70
N VAL A 90 0.29 -7.51 11.34
CA VAL A 90 -0.22 -6.40 12.16
C VAL A 90 -1.72 -6.64 12.37
N GLY A 91 -2.17 -6.72 13.64
CA GLY A 91 -3.58 -6.95 13.95
C GLY A 91 -4.16 -8.22 13.32
N GLY A 92 -3.34 -9.28 13.20
CA GLY A 92 -3.74 -10.54 12.56
C GLY A 92 -3.68 -10.54 11.03
N ARG A 93 -3.36 -9.43 10.38
CA ARG A 93 -3.31 -9.28 8.92
C ARG A 93 -1.89 -9.12 8.41
N GLY A 94 -1.59 -9.70 7.26
CA GLY A 94 -0.28 -9.53 6.61
C GLY A 94 -0.16 -8.14 5.95
N SER A 95 0.97 -7.48 6.18
CA SER A 95 1.37 -6.21 5.56
C SER A 95 2.76 -6.33 4.96
N VAL A 96 2.92 -5.94 3.69
CA VAL A 96 4.20 -5.93 2.99
C VAL A 96 4.75 -4.50 2.97
N TYR A 97 6.05 -4.35 3.25
CA TYR A 97 6.70 -3.04 3.30
C TYR A 97 8.19 -3.11 2.95
N CYS A 98 8.77 -1.97 2.61
CA CYS A 98 10.22 -1.82 2.42
C CYS A 98 10.89 -1.43 3.74
N PRO A 99 11.82 -2.25 4.28
CA PRO A 99 12.49 -1.94 5.55
C PRO A 99 13.46 -0.75 5.48
N LYS A 100 13.84 -0.32 4.27
CA LYS A 100 14.73 0.81 4.03
C LYS A 100 13.96 2.13 3.82
N CYS A 101 12.91 2.10 3.00
CA CYS A 101 12.12 3.30 2.67
C CYS A 101 11.12 3.68 3.75
N GLN A 102 10.66 2.73 4.58
CA GLN A 102 9.60 2.97 5.57
C GLN A 102 10.14 2.90 7.00
N LYS A 103 9.96 3.98 7.77
CA LYS A 103 10.46 4.13 9.14
C LYS A 103 9.35 4.24 10.19
#